data_AF-A0A8I0G9F6-F1
#
_entry.id   AF-A0A8I0G9F6-F1
#
_cell.length_a   1.000
_cell.length_b   1.000
_cell.length_c   1.000
_cell.angle_alpha   90.00
_cell.angle_beta   90.00
_cell.angle_gamma   90.00
#
_symmetry.space_group_name_H-M   'P 1'
#
loop_
_entity.id
_entity.type
_entity.pdbx_description
1 polymer ?
#
loop_
_entity_poly.entity_id
_entity_poly.type
_entity_poly.pdbx_seq_one_letter_code
_entity_poly.pdbx_strand_id
1 'polypeptide(L)'
;MEIDGYELVAPLGRSQAGTVWRVRDGSGRAWAAKLVRADAGERADRFARGRLCGIVAIAPADLGRVGVISKIREGDDLGVLARDESWRGDHARSAIHKVACQLARIHAAGLAHGDVSAANIHATRSGVALIDPLLDEAEPTPHYRAPERAVSLAADVYALGILARDLGVSAPILTRACDADPTKRPAARHIARALADVDTPVRTRRPEDTPAPPPQSHDPIRAELTRPPTQRTQPVRSAEARRRQARGRNRRGLLATVIGIALIGAGAATLLWPSSSQATPAAAEKTTQQAATRDVLADHVRALITDRDAALARGNREKLAALTAPDSPARAEDDALADALAAADIRLEGLATKVGEVVREPDAPDGGVVVSVHVQQQAYRRCQGSTCEDVPAQPGRTVRITLTGERGAVRSIDASG
;
A
#
# COMPACT_ATOMS: atom_id res chain seq x y z
N MET A 1 -2.97 -14.41 14.24
CA MET A 1 -2.38 -14.75 12.93
C MET A 1 -1.42 -15.86 13.19
N GLU A 2 -1.93 -17.05 13.00
CA GLU A 2 -1.26 -18.32 13.16
C GLU A 2 -0.98 -18.90 11.78
N ILE A 3 0.19 -19.49 11.64
CA ILE A 3 0.63 -20.22 10.45
C ILE A 3 1.19 -21.53 10.98
N ASP A 4 0.58 -22.65 10.59
CA ASP A 4 0.90 -23.96 11.16
C ASP A 4 2.38 -24.28 11.02
N GLY A 5 3.04 -24.59 12.15
CA GLY A 5 4.46 -24.92 12.20
C GLY A 5 5.41 -23.72 12.16
N TYR A 6 4.89 -22.49 12.23
CA TYR A 6 5.69 -21.27 12.20
C TYR A 6 5.32 -20.27 13.30
N GLU A 7 6.31 -19.85 14.08
CA GLU A 7 6.20 -18.77 15.05
C GLU A 7 6.31 -17.41 14.36
N LEU A 8 5.35 -16.51 14.60
CA LEU A 8 5.38 -15.15 14.08
C LEU A 8 6.34 -14.26 14.87
N VAL A 9 7.30 -13.62 14.21
CA VAL A 9 8.33 -12.81 14.88
C VAL A 9 8.08 -11.31 14.73
N ALA A 10 8.05 -10.80 13.50
CA ALA A 10 7.94 -9.36 13.22
C ALA A 10 7.54 -9.10 11.77
N PRO A 11 6.94 -7.95 11.43
CA PRO A 11 6.77 -7.57 10.03
C PRO A 11 8.12 -7.30 9.35
N LEU A 12 8.28 -7.75 8.10
CA LEU A 12 9.43 -7.47 7.24
C LEU A 12 9.17 -6.32 6.26
N GLY A 13 7.91 -6.14 5.85
CA GLY A 13 7.50 -5.13 4.88
C GLY A 13 6.06 -5.33 4.40
N ARG A 14 5.65 -4.56 3.41
CA ARG A 14 4.37 -4.71 2.72
C ARG A 14 4.61 -5.10 1.26
N SER A 15 3.85 -6.08 0.79
CA SER A 15 3.66 -6.43 -0.61
C SER A 15 2.28 -6.00 -1.10
N GLN A 16 2.01 -6.12 -2.40
CA GLN A 16 0.66 -5.84 -2.94
C GLN A 16 -0.44 -6.70 -2.31
N ALA A 17 -0.14 -7.96 -1.96
CA ALA A 17 -1.08 -8.87 -1.29
C ALA A 17 -0.99 -8.82 0.25
N GLY A 18 -0.37 -7.78 0.80
CA GLY A 18 -0.37 -7.48 2.23
C GLY A 18 1.00 -7.63 2.91
N THR A 19 1.00 -7.63 4.24
CA THR A 19 2.21 -7.65 5.06
C THR A 19 2.98 -8.96 4.88
N VAL A 20 4.29 -8.84 4.64
CA VAL A 20 5.24 -9.95 4.68
C VAL A 20 5.82 -10.00 6.09
N TRP A 21 5.82 -11.18 6.68
CA TRP A 21 6.24 -11.41 8.06
C TRP A 21 7.50 -12.22 8.14
N ARG A 22 8.35 -11.92 9.11
CA ARG A 22 9.38 -12.82 9.58
C ARG A 22 8.73 -13.87 10.47
N VAL A 23 8.95 -15.12 10.15
CA VAL A 23 8.52 -16.27 10.96
C VAL A 23 9.70 -17.17 11.28
N ARG A 24 9.58 -18.03 12.29
CA ARG A 24 10.56 -19.08 12.61
C ARG A 24 9.91 -20.45 12.53
N ASP A 25 10.58 -21.43 11.95
CA ASP A 25 10.15 -22.82 12.02
C ASP A 25 10.51 -23.46 13.37
N GLY A 26 10.08 -24.70 13.59
CA GLY A 26 10.40 -25.47 14.81
C GLY A 26 11.91 -25.72 15.06
N SER A 27 12.78 -25.42 14.10
CA SER A 27 14.25 -25.45 14.29
C SER A 27 14.84 -24.09 14.68
N GLY A 28 14.00 -23.05 14.80
CA GLY A 28 14.41 -21.68 15.06
C GLY A 28 14.90 -20.92 13.82
N ARG A 29 14.83 -21.52 12.63
CA ARG A 29 15.29 -20.89 11.39
C ARG A 29 14.26 -19.87 10.90
N ALA A 30 14.75 -18.68 10.53
CA ALA A 30 13.90 -17.58 10.07
C ALA A 30 13.53 -17.68 8.58
N TRP A 31 12.28 -17.33 8.27
CA TRP A 31 11.68 -17.31 6.95
C TRP A 31 10.81 -16.07 6.74
N ALA A 32 10.49 -15.77 5.49
CA ALA A 32 9.47 -14.79 5.14
C ALA A 32 8.14 -15.54 4.88
N ALA A 33 7.06 -15.06 5.48
CA ALA A 33 5.71 -15.60 5.30
C ALA A 33 4.76 -14.52 4.80
N LYS A 34 3.94 -14.88 3.82
CA LYS A 34 2.85 -14.05 3.29
C LYS A 34 1.57 -14.86 3.30
N LEU A 35 0.46 -14.26 3.68
CA LEU A 35 -0.84 -14.92 3.63
C LEU A 35 -1.51 -14.67 2.29
N VAL A 36 -1.94 -15.74 1.64
CA VAL A 36 -2.77 -15.69 0.44
C VAL A 36 -4.10 -16.39 0.69
N ARG A 37 -5.07 -16.15 -0.19
CA ARG A 37 -6.36 -16.84 -0.16
C ARG A 37 -6.16 -18.35 -0.37
N ALA A 38 -7.04 -19.19 0.20
CA ALA A 38 -6.92 -20.64 0.06
C ALA A 38 -7.02 -21.14 -1.39
N ASP A 39 -7.79 -20.47 -2.24
CA ASP A 39 -7.91 -20.77 -3.68
C ASP A 39 -6.56 -20.59 -4.43
N ALA A 40 -5.67 -19.73 -3.95
CA ALA A 40 -4.30 -19.57 -4.45
C ALA A 40 -3.35 -20.71 -4.02
N GLY A 41 -3.80 -21.62 -3.14
CA GLY A 41 -2.98 -22.66 -2.52
C GLY A 41 -2.35 -23.64 -3.51
N GLU A 42 -3.10 -24.09 -4.53
CA GLU A 42 -2.58 -25.03 -5.54
C GLU A 42 -1.46 -24.39 -6.38
N ARG A 43 -1.66 -23.13 -6.76
CA ARG A 43 -0.65 -22.37 -7.50
C ARG A 43 0.60 -22.17 -6.64
N ALA A 44 0.43 -21.76 -5.38
CA ALA A 44 1.52 -21.60 -4.43
C ALA A 44 2.30 -22.91 -4.19
N ASP A 45 1.60 -24.04 -4.09
CA ASP A 45 2.20 -25.37 -3.96
C ASP A 45 3.10 -25.72 -5.15
N ARG A 46 2.67 -25.43 -6.38
CA ARG A 46 3.51 -25.65 -7.58
C ARG A 46 4.79 -24.82 -7.54
N PHE A 47 4.74 -23.58 -7.06
CA PHE A 47 5.94 -22.77 -6.84
C PHE A 47 6.85 -23.38 -5.76
N ALA A 48 6.29 -23.85 -4.65
CA ALA A 48 7.03 -24.48 -3.55
C ALA A 48 7.73 -25.78 -3.99
N ARG A 49 7.03 -26.67 -4.69
CA ARG A 49 7.60 -27.93 -5.24
C ARG A 49 8.77 -27.68 -6.18
N GLY A 50 8.68 -26.66 -7.03
CA GLY A 50 9.77 -26.25 -7.92
C GLY A 50 10.87 -25.42 -7.23
N ARG A 51 10.70 -25.08 -5.95
CA ARG A 51 11.53 -24.12 -5.19
C ARG A 51 11.73 -22.80 -5.96
N LEU A 52 10.68 -22.37 -6.65
CA LEU A 52 10.67 -21.19 -7.51
C LEU A 52 10.46 -19.93 -6.67
N CYS A 53 11.06 -18.81 -7.09
CA CYS A 53 11.03 -17.52 -6.39
C CYS A 53 11.47 -17.59 -4.91
N GLY A 54 12.21 -18.64 -4.51
CA GLY A 54 12.62 -18.86 -3.13
C GLY A 54 11.50 -19.35 -2.19
N ILE A 55 10.32 -19.70 -2.72
CA ILE A 55 9.25 -20.35 -1.96
C ILE A 55 9.69 -21.76 -1.60
N VAL A 56 9.57 -22.12 -0.33
CA VAL A 56 10.05 -23.40 0.23
C VAL A 56 8.94 -24.27 0.78
N ALA A 57 7.82 -23.68 1.19
CA ALA A 57 6.69 -24.40 1.74
C ALA A 57 5.41 -23.57 1.64
N ILE A 58 4.29 -24.26 1.76
CA ILE A 58 2.99 -23.68 2.08
C ILE A 58 2.52 -24.28 3.40
N ALA A 59 1.83 -23.50 4.22
CA ALA A 59 1.27 -23.93 5.50
C ALA A 59 -0.15 -23.42 5.64
N PRO A 60 -1.08 -24.19 6.24
CA PRO A 60 -2.37 -23.65 6.65
C PRO A 60 -2.18 -22.43 7.56
N ALA A 61 -3.11 -21.48 7.47
CA ALA A 61 -3.11 -20.27 8.28
C ALA A 61 -4.54 -19.86 8.64
N ASP A 62 -4.67 -19.06 9.70
CA ASP A 62 -5.95 -18.57 10.19
C ASP A 62 -6.84 -17.94 9.10
N LEU A 63 -8.15 -18.06 9.31
CA LEU A 63 -9.21 -17.43 8.51
C LEU A 63 -9.28 -17.98 7.07
N GLY A 64 -9.04 -19.28 6.89
CA GLY A 64 -9.16 -19.95 5.59
C GLY A 64 -8.12 -19.45 4.58
N ARG A 65 -6.90 -19.18 5.05
CA ARG A 65 -5.79 -18.70 4.23
C ARG A 65 -4.64 -19.70 4.23
N VAL A 66 -3.71 -19.50 3.31
CA VAL A 66 -2.48 -20.29 3.21
C VAL A 66 -1.30 -19.35 3.41
N GLY A 67 -0.40 -19.71 4.32
CA GLY A 67 0.90 -19.10 4.48
C GLY A 67 1.88 -19.60 3.43
N VAL A 68 2.39 -18.69 2.60
CA VAL A 68 3.44 -18.96 1.62
C VAL A 68 4.77 -18.64 2.27
N ILE A 69 5.59 -19.66 2.46
CA ILE A 69 6.87 -19.57 3.17
C ILE A 69 7.99 -19.48 2.15
N SER A 70 8.84 -18.47 2.30
CA SER A 70 9.93 -18.18 1.37
C SER A 70 11.20 -17.77 2.09
N LYS A 71 12.33 -17.86 1.38
CA LYS A 71 13.62 -17.39 1.89
C LYS A 71 13.61 -15.87 2.08
N ILE A 72 14.05 -15.41 3.24
CA ILE A 72 14.42 -14.01 3.43
C ILE A 72 15.61 -13.69 2.51
N ARG A 73 15.51 -12.61 1.75
CA ARG A 73 16.58 -12.12 0.87
C ARG A 73 17.19 -10.87 1.47
N GLU A 74 18.45 -10.97 1.85
CA GLU A 74 19.26 -9.84 2.30
C GLU A 74 19.85 -9.15 1.07
N GLY A 75 19.30 -7.99 0.73
CA GLY A 75 19.65 -7.23 -0.45
C GLY A 75 18.59 -6.18 -0.76
N ASP A 76 18.98 -5.17 -1.54
CA ASP A 76 18.09 -4.09 -1.97
C ASP A 76 17.28 -4.51 -3.21
N ASP A 77 16.06 -3.99 -3.34
CA ASP A 77 15.30 -4.15 -4.57
C ASP A 77 15.89 -3.31 -5.72
N LEU A 78 15.66 -3.75 -6.96
CA LEU A 78 16.19 -3.06 -8.14
C LEU A 78 15.62 -1.63 -8.28
N GLY A 79 14.45 -1.34 -7.74
CA GLY A 79 13.87 0.01 -7.79
C GLY A 79 14.71 1.03 -7.01
N VAL A 80 15.31 0.60 -5.89
CA VAL A 80 16.28 1.40 -5.13
C VAL A 80 17.60 1.49 -5.88
N LEU A 81 18.12 0.36 -6.35
CA LEU A 81 19.45 0.29 -6.97
C LEU A 81 19.54 0.99 -8.32
N ALA A 82 18.46 1.01 -9.10
CA ALA A 82 18.41 1.70 -10.40
C ALA A 82 18.61 3.22 -10.30
N ARG A 83 18.49 3.80 -9.10
CA ARG A 83 18.77 5.22 -8.85
C ARG A 83 20.26 5.51 -8.71
N ASP A 84 21.08 4.48 -8.49
CA ASP A 84 22.53 4.57 -8.41
C ASP A 84 23.14 4.40 -9.81
N GLU A 85 23.92 5.39 -10.26
CA GLU A 85 24.56 5.36 -11.59
C GLU A 85 25.53 4.18 -11.74
N SER A 86 26.13 3.71 -10.65
CA SER A 86 27.06 2.56 -10.66
C SER A 86 26.37 1.23 -11.00
N TRP A 87 25.04 1.19 -10.93
CA TRP A 87 24.21 0.03 -11.25
C TRP A 87 23.83 -0.06 -12.74
N ARG A 88 24.19 0.94 -13.55
CA ARG A 88 23.96 0.96 -15.00
C ARG A 88 24.94 0.05 -15.75
N GLY A 89 24.72 -0.13 -17.05
CA GLY A 89 25.62 -0.89 -17.93
C GLY A 89 25.61 -2.39 -17.61
N ASP A 90 26.79 -2.97 -17.40
CA ASP A 90 26.97 -4.42 -17.25
C ASP A 90 26.25 -5.00 -16.03
N HIS A 91 26.11 -4.25 -14.93
CA HIS A 91 25.36 -4.70 -13.76
C HIS A 91 23.87 -4.87 -14.06
N ALA A 92 23.26 -3.87 -14.70
CA ALA A 92 21.88 -3.94 -15.17
C ALA A 92 21.69 -5.09 -16.19
N ARG A 93 22.62 -5.24 -17.15
CA ARG A 93 22.57 -6.33 -18.14
C ARG A 93 22.66 -7.70 -17.48
N SER A 94 23.58 -7.88 -16.54
CA SER A 94 23.73 -9.10 -15.72
C SER A 94 22.47 -9.39 -14.91
N ALA A 95 21.84 -8.37 -14.34
CA ALA A 95 20.57 -8.53 -13.62
C ALA A 95 19.43 -8.99 -14.55
N ILE A 96 19.26 -8.36 -15.72
CA ILE A 96 18.25 -8.77 -16.71
C ILE A 96 18.50 -10.20 -17.19
N HIS A 97 19.75 -10.58 -17.44
CA HIS A 97 20.11 -11.97 -17.76
C HIS A 97 19.67 -12.94 -16.66
N LYS A 98 20.01 -12.65 -15.39
CA LYS A 98 19.65 -13.50 -14.25
C LYS A 98 18.13 -13.58 -14.00
N VAL A 99 17.39 -12.51 -14.26
CA VAL A 99 15.92 -12.52 -14.21
C VAL A 99 15.36 -13.37 -15.36
N ALA A 100 15.89 -13.23 -16.58
CA ALA A 100 15.49 -14.06 -17.72
C ALA A 100 15.73 -15.56 -17.46
N CYS A 101 16.84 -15.93 -16.82
CA CYS A 101 17.13 -17.29 -16.38
C CYS A 101 16.11 -17.81 -15.36
N GLN A 102 15.70 -16.98 -14.41
CA GLN A 102 14.68 -17.35 -13.42
C GLN A 102 13.29 -17.50 -14.06
N LEU A 103 12.90 -16.58 -14.94
CA LEU A 103 11.66 -16.69 -15.71
C LEU A 103 11.67 -17.94 -16.60
N ALA A 104 12.78 -18.27 -17.24
CA ALA A 104 12.90 -19.51 -18.02
C ALA A 104 12.62 -20.76 -17.18
N ARG A 105 13.05 -20.78 -15.91
CA ARG A 105 12.77 -21.88 -14.97
C ARG A 105 11.31 -21.93 -14.55
N ILE A 106 10.71 -20.77 -14.25
CA ILE A 106 9.28 -20.66 -13.89
C ILE A 106 8.42 -21.11 -15.08
N HIS A 107 8.76 -20.67 -16.29
CA HIS A 107 8.07 -20.99 -17.54
C HIS A 107 8.19 -22.47 -17.91
N ALA A 108 9.35 -23.08 -17.67
CA ALA A 108 9.55 -24.52 -17.86
C ALA A 108 8.65 -25.38 -16.94
N ALA A 109 8.27 -24.84 -15.77
CA ALA A 109 7.29 -25.46 -14.89
C ALA A 109 5.83 -25.19 -15.29
N GLY A 110 5.60 -24.50 -16.41
CA GLY A 110 4.27 -24.12 -16.89
C GLY A 110 3.59 -23.10 -15.98
N LEU A 111 4.37 -22.21 -15.35
CA LEU A 111 3.91 -21.13 -14.50
C LEU A 111 4.31 -19.78 -15.11
N ALA A 112 3.54 -18.75 -14.83
CA ALA A 112 3.92 -17.35 -15.01
C ALA A 112 4.22 -16.74 -13.65
N HIS A 113 5.17 -15.79 -13.56
CA HIS A 113 5.40 -15.00 -12.36
C HIS A 113 4.22 -14.09 -12.07
N GLY A 114 3.73 -13.38 -13.09
CA GLY A 114 2.53 -12.54 -13.05
C GLY A 114 2.75 -11.11 -12.57
N ASP A 115 3.81 -10.83 -11.81
CA ASP A 115 4.18 -9.45 -11.43
C ASP A 115 5.70 -9.22 -11.50
N VAL A 116 6.27 -9.26 -12.71
CA VAL A 116 7.68 -8.94 -12.92
C VAL A 116 7.87 -7.43 -12.86
N SER A 117 8.50 -6.94 -11.80
CA SER A 117 8.72 -5.51 -11.56
C SER A 117 10.06 -5.28 -10.86
N ALA A 118 10.56 -4.04 -10.87
CA ALA A 118 11.80 -3.70 -10.18
C ALA A 118 11.71 -3.94 -8.65
N ALA A 119 10.53 -3.78 -8.06
CA ALA A 119 10.31 -4.00 -6.62
C ALA A 119 10.36 -5.49 -6.23
N ASN A 120 10.05 -6.39 -7.16
CA ASN A 120 10.04 -7.84 -6.93
C ASN A 120 11.37 -8.51 -7.28
N ILE A 121 12.43 -7.72 -7.51
CA ILE A 121 13.75 -8.24 -7.84
C ILE A 121 14.75 -7.71 -6.83
N HIS A 122 15.34 -8.61 -6.04
CA HIS A 122 16.36 -8.28 -5.06
C HIS A 122 17.75 -8.60 -5.60
N ALA A 123 18.67 -7.65 -5.46
CA ALA A 123 20.09 -7.92 -5.63
C ALA A 123 20.70 -8.28 -4.26
N THR A 124 21.09 -9.54 -4.11
CA THR A 124 21.73 -10.11 -2.93
C THR A 124 23.21 -10.38 -3.18
N ARG A 125 23.98 -10.63 -2.12
CA ARG A 125 25.40 -11.00 -2.26
C ARG A 125 25.60 -12.27 -3.11
N SER A 126 24.57 -13.12 -3.14
CA SER A 126 24.54 -14.38 -3.91
C SER A 126 24.01 -14.23 -5.33
N GLY A 127 23.64 -13.02 -5.76
CA GLY A 127 23.18 -12.73 -7.11
C GLY A 127 21.85 -12.00 -7.13
N VAL A 128 21.06 -12.21 -8.19
CA VAL A 128 19.76 -11.55 -8.37
C VAL A 128 18.66 -12.57 -8.15
N ALA A 129 17.65 -12.22 -7.35
CA ALA A 129 16.52 -13.07 -7.01
C ALA A 129 15.20 -12.38 -7.41
N LEU A 130 14.42 -13.05 -8.26
CA LEU A 130 13.02 -12.71 -8.50
C LEU A 130 12.17 -13.33 -7.39
N ILE A 131 11.32 -12.53 -6.75
CA ILE A 131 10.51 -12.89 -5.59
C ILE A 131 9.06 -12.47 -5.78
N ASP A 132 8.20 -12.90 -4.85
CA ASP A 132 6.79 -12.50 -4.76
C ASP A 132 5.99 -12.68 -6.08
N PRO A 133 5.84 -13.93 -6.56
CA PRO A 133 4.96 -14.19 -7.69
C PRO A 133 3.52 -13.81 -7.34
N LEU A 134 2.76 -13.43 -8.36
CA LEU A 134 1.34 -13.18 -8.25
C LEU A 134 0.61 -14.53 -8.09
N LEU A 135 0.04 -14.74 -6.91
CA LEU A 135 -0.61 -15.98 -6.52
C LEU A 135 -2.14 -15.85 -6.46
N ASP A 136 -2.64 -14.65 -6.20
CA ASP A 136 -4.06 -14.31 -6.10
C ASP A 136 -4.50 -13.40 -7.26
N GLU A 137 -5.74 -12.91 -7.21
CA GLU A 137 -6.32 -12.04 -8.24
C GLU A 137 -5.87 -10.58 -8.15
N ALA A 138 -4.79 -10.29 -7.41
CA ALA A 138 -4.21 -8.95 -7.43
C ALA A 138 -3.76 -8.61 -8.85
N GLU A 139 -3.77 -7.32 -9.19
CA GLU A 139 -3.38 -6.93 -10.54
C GLU A 139 -1.87 -6.69 -10.63
N PRO A 140 -1.22 -7.06 -11.75
CA PRO A 140 0.19 -6.75 -11.97
C PRO A 140 0.47 -5.25 -11.86
N THR A 141 1.70 -4.91 -11.46
CA THR A 141 2.17 -3.53 -11.37
C THR A 141 1.90 -2.77 -12.68
N PRO A 142 1.10 -1.68 -12.68
CA PRO A 142 0.54 -1.09 -13.90
C PRO A 142 1.57 -0.74 -14.99
N HIS A 143 2.74 -0.23 -14.62
CA HIS A 143 3.81 0.15 -15.57
C HIS A 143 4.38 -1.04 -16.35
N TYR A 144 4.43 -2.22 -15.73
CA TYR A 144 4.99 -3.44 -16.32
C TYR A 144 3.90 -4.33 -16.98
N ARG A 145 2.63 -3.96 -16.85
CA ARG A 145 1.51 -4.77 -17.31
C ARG A 145 1.48 -4.86 -18.83
N ALA A 146 1.34 -6.09 -19.34
CA ALA A 146 1.21 -6.35 -20.76
C ALA A 146 -0.16 -5.88 -21.31
N PRO A 147 -0.25 -5.48 -22.60
CA PRO A 147 -1.48 -4.93 -23.19
C PRO A 147 -2.69 -5.85 -23.12
N GLU A 148 -2.48 -7.16 -23.21
CA GLU A 148 -3.53 -8.18 -23.13
C GLU A 148 -4.11 -8.35 -21.71
N ARG A 149 -3.50 -7.74 -20.69
CA ARG A 149 -3.89 -7.74 -19.26
C ARG A 149 -4.03 -9.11 -18.58
N ALA A 150 -3.86 -10.20 -19.31
CA ALA A 150 -3.85 -11.55 -18.76
C ALA A 150 -2.50 -11.89 -18.13
N VAL A 151 -2.53 -12.63 -17.02
CA VAL A 151 -1.33 -13.25 -16.44
C VAL A 151 -0.90 -14.42 -17.33
N SER A 152 0.25 -14.31 -17.98
CA SER A 152 0.75 -15.33 -18.89
C SER A 152 2.28 -15.35 -18.98
N LEU A 153 2.83 -16.42 -19.54
CA LEU A 153 4.25 -16.56 -19.84
C LEU A 153 4.74 -15.40 -20.74
N ALA A 154 3.91 -15.01 -21.70
CA ALA A 154 4.20 -13.91 -22.63
C ALA A 154 4.10 -12.54 -21.94
N ALA A 155 3.23 -12.39 -20.94
CA ALA A 155 3.13 -11.17 -20.15
C ALA A 155 4.37 -10.95 -19.27
N ASP A 156 4.93 -12.02 -18.67
CA ASP A 156 6.21 -11.93 -17.96
C ASP A 156 7.36 -11.46 -18.86
N VAL A 157 7.38 -11.94 -20.11
CA VAL A 157 8.39 -11.53 -21.11
C VAL A 157 8.23 -10.06 -21.46
N TYR A 158 6.99 -9.59 -21.64
CA TYR A 158 6.73 -8.17 -21.87
C TYR A 158 7.24 -7.31 -20.70
N ALA A 159 6.87 -7.68 -19.47
CA ALA A 159 7.30 -7.00 -18.27
C ALA A 159 8.84 -6.97 -18.11
N LEU A 160 9.53 -8.06 -18.45
CA LEU A 160 10.99 -8.11 -18.50
C LEU A 160 11.56 -7.12 -19.54
N GLY A 161 10.93 -6.98 -20.70
CA GLY A 161 11.34 -6.02 -21.73
C GLY A 161 11.19 -4.57 -21.26
N ILE A 162 10.08 -4.25 -20.58
CA ILE A 162 9.87 -2.93 -19.97
C ILE A 162 10.92 -2.66 -18.89
N LEU A 163 11.17 -3.62 -18.01
CA LEU A 163 12.20 -3.51 -16.98
C LEU A 163 13.59 -3.28 -17.59
N ALA A 164 13.95 -4.03 -18.64
CA ALA A 164 15.22 -3.86 -19.32
C ALA A 164 15.36 -2.44 -19.91
N ARG A 165 14.29 -1.92 -20.51
CA ARG A 165 14.24 -0.54 -21.02
C ARG A 165 14.42 0.48 -19.90
N ASP A 166 13.73 0.32 -18.78
CA ASP A 166 13.85 1.22 -17.62
C ASP A 166 15.28 1.26 -17.07
N LEU A 167 15.97 0.12 -17.09
CA LEU A 167 17.38 0.01 -16.67
C LEU A 167 18.39 0.39 -17.77
N GLY A 168 17.91 0.81 -18.95
CA GLY A 168 18.77 1.19 -20.08
C GLY A 168 19.48 0.02 -20.77
N VAL A 169 19.01 -1.21 -20.56
CA VAL A 169 19.54 -2.42 -21.22
C VAL A 169 18.85 -2.60 -22.56
N SER A 170 19.59 -2.39 -23.65
CA SER A 170 19.08 -2.53 -25.01
C SER A 170 19.66 -3.77 -25.70
N ALA A 171 18.78 -4.57 -26.30
CA ALA A 171 19.14 -5.64 -27.23
C ALA A 171 17.95 -5.91 -28.17
N PRO A 172 18.16 -6.31 -29.44
CA PRO A 172 17.06 -6.55 -30.38
C PRO A 172 16.02 -7.57 -29.88
N ILE A 173 16.45 -8.55 -29.08
CA ILE A 173 15.53 -9.54 -28.48
C ILE A 173 14.69 -8.95 -27.34
N LEU A 174 15.21 -7.96 -26.60
CA LEU A 174 14.48 -7.25 -25.55
C LEU A 174 13.47 -6.27 -26.14
N THR A 175 13.79 -5.63 -27.27
CA THR A 175 12.81 -4.83 -28.01
C THR A 175 11.62 -5.68 -28.48
N ARG A 176 11.88 -6.89 -29.00
CA ARG A 176 10.82 -7.84 -29.37
C ARG A 176 10.04 -8.39 -28.17
N ALA A 177 10.62 -8.37 -26.96
CA ALA A 177 9.90 -8.75 -25.75
C ALA A 177 8.71 -7.82 -25.48
N CYS A 178 8.82 -6.55 -25.86
CA CYS A 178 7.77 -5.54 -25.73
C CYS A 178 6.75 -5.53 -26.89
N ASP A 179 6.71 -6.55 -27.76
CA ASP A 179 5.74 -6.59 -28.85
C ASP A 179 4.31 -6.62 -28.29
N ALA A 180 3.39 -5.87 -28.91
CA ALA A 180 2.00 -5.83 -28.50
C ALA A 180 1.33 -7.20 -28.68
N ASP A 181 1.73 -7.96 -29.69
CA ASP A 181 1.26 -9.32 -29.94
C ASP A 181 2.04 -10.33 -29.08
N PRO A 182 1.38 -11.03 -28.13
CA PRO A 182 2.05 -11.97 -27.24
C PRO A 182 2.70 -13.15 -27.97
N THR A 183 2.23 -13.50 -29.17
CA THR A 183 2.77 -14.63 -29.96
C THR A 183 4.11 -14.31 -30.64
N LYS A 184 4.42 -13.02 -30.80
CA LYS A 184 5.68 -12.54 -31.40
C LYS A 184 6.81 -12.40 -30.40
N ARG A 185 6.49 -12.43 -29.10
CA ARG A 185 7.46 -12.27 -28.02
C ARG A 185 8.35 -13.52 -27.92
N PRO A 186 9.68 -13.36 -27.76
CA PRO A 186 10.57 -14.48 -27.57
C PRO A 186 10.32 -15.18 -26.24
N ALA A 187 10.58 -16.49 -26.15
CA ALA A 187 10.57 -17.17 -24.86
C ALA A 187 11.69 -16.64 -23.93
N ALA A 188 11.44 -16.61 -22.62
CA ALA A 188 12.41 -16.15 -21.62
C ALA A 188 13.78 -16.86 -21.72
N ARG A 189 13.79 -18.16 -22.02
CA ARG A 189 15.03 -18.93 -22.27
C ARG A 189 15.87 -18.41 -23.45
N HIS A 190 15.24 -17.85 -24.47
CA HIS A 190 15.94 -17.29 -25.62
C HIS A 190 16.54 -15.93 -25.27
N ILE A 191 15.85 -15.13 -24.46
CA ILE A 191 16.41 -13.89 -23.90
C ILE A 191 17.61 -14.20 -23.02
N ALA A 192 17.49 -15.16 -22.11
CA ALA A 192 18.58 -15.60 -21.24
C ALA A 192 19.83 -15.99 -22.05
N ARG A 193 19.66 -16.86 -23.05
CA ARG A 193 20.75 -17.28 -23.93
C ARG A 193 21.39 -16.12 -24.69
N ALA A 194 20.59 -15.17 -25.17
CA ALA A 194 21.10 -14.01 -25.91
C ALA A 194 21.87 -13.00 -25.03
N LEU A 195 21.66 -13.03 -23.71
CA LEU A 195 22.32 -12.12 -22.77
C LEU A 195 23.48 -12.78 -22.01
N ALA A 196 23.76 -14.06 -22.22
CA ALA A 196 24.73 -14.84 -21.45
C ALA A 196 26.17 -14.29 -21.49
N ASP A 197 26.52 -13.50 -22.51
CA ASP A 197 27.91 -13.06 -22.77
C ASP A 197 28.48 -12.03 -21.77
N VAL A 198 27.76 -11.63 -20.71
CA VAL A 198 28.24 -10.69 -19.68
C VAL A 198 27.95 -11.27 -18.30
N ASP A 199 28.92 -11.99 -17.74
CA ASP A 199 28.86 -12.47 -16.35
C ASP A 199 29.62 -11.52 -15.42
N THR A 200 29.17 -10.26 -15.38
CA THR A 200 29.67 -9.28 -14.41
C THR A 200 29.01 -9.55 -13.05
N PRO A 201 29.79 -9.67 -11.94
CA PRO A 201 29.24 -9.81 -10.60
C PRO A 201 28.28 -8.66 -10.30
N VAL A 202 27.10 -8.98 -9.79
CA VAL A 202 26.10 -7.95 -9.46
C VAL A 202 26.51 -7.30 -8.15
N ARG A 203 26.66 -5.97 -8.15
CA ARG A 203 27.02 -5.21 -6.95
C ARG A 203 25.83 -5.12 -6.00
N THR A 204 26.05 -5.51 -4.75
CA THR A 204 25.17 -5.13 -3.63
C THR A 204 25.80 -4.01 -2.85
N ARG A 205 24.98 -3.14 -2.24
CA ARG A 205 25.48 -2.18 -1.26
C ARG A 205 26.12 -2.91 -0.08
N ARG A 206 27.33 -2.50 0.34
CA ARG A 206 27.95 -3.07 1.55
C ARG A 206 27.20 -2.54 2.78
N PRO A 207 27.05 -3.32 3.87
CA PRO A 207 26.47 -2.81 5.12
C PRO A 207 27.20 -1.56 5.62
N GLU A 208 28.50 -1.48 5.36
CA GLU A 208 29.39 -0.36 5.72
C GLU A 208 29.18 0.89 4.83
N ASP A 209 28.62 0.72 3.63
CA ASP A 209 28.23 1.81 2.72
C ASP A 209 26.83 2.36 3.01
N THR A 210 26.18 1.80 4.05
CA THR A 210 24.99 2.37 4.66
C THR A 210 25.49 3.28 5.76
N PRO A 211 25.28 4.61 5.69
CA PRO A 211 25.51 5.47 6.85
C PRO A 211 24.80 4.81 8.03
N ALA A 212 25.51 4.58 9.13
CA ALA A 212 24.88 4.10 10.36
C ALA A 212 23.63 4.98 10.57
N PRO A 213 22.43 4.38 10.70
CA PRO A 213 21.26 5.19 10.99
C PRO A 213 21.63 6.04 12.21
N PRO A 214 21.47 7.38 12.16
CA PRO A 214 21.68 8.18 13.36
C PRO A 214 20.85 7.52 14.47
N PRO A 215 21.34 7.45 15.72
CA PRO A 215 20.58 6.87 16.81
C PRO A 215 19.19 7.51 16.77
N GLN A 216 18.19 6.72 16.36
CA GLN A 216 16.85 7.23 16.14
C GLN A 216 16.30 7.47 17.53
N SER A 217 16.41 8.72 18.02
CA SER A 217 15.56 9.16 19.11
C SER A 217 14.13 9.00 18.61
N HIS A 218 13.37 8.14 19.29
CA HIS A 218 11.96 7.85 19.03
C HIS A 218 11.08 9.07 19.35
N ASP A 219 11.30 10.19 18.64
CA ASP A 219 10.50 11.40 18.79
C ASP A 219 10.35 12.11 17.41
N PRO A 220 9.32 11.74 16.62
CA PRO A 220 9.15 12.22 15.24
C PRO A 220 8.74 13.70 15.14
N ILE A 221 8.52 14.40 16.25
CA ILE A 221 8.01 15.78 16.26
C ILE A 221 9.14 16.83 16.23
N ARG A 222 10.36 16.50 16.65
CA ARG A 222 11.42 17.51 16.81
C ARG A 222 12.24 17.80 15.54
N ALA A 223 12.26 16.88 14.57
CA ALA A 223 13.03 17.04 13.33
C ALA A 223 12.37 17.98 12.30
N GLU A 224 11.07 18.22 12.41
CA GLU A 224 10.32 19.11 11.50
C GLU A 224 10.40 20.59 11.94
N LEU A 225 10.78 20.86 13.20
CA LEU A 225 10.82 22.21 13.78
C LEU A 225 12.17 22.93 13.64
N THR A 226 13.23 22.27 13.15
CA THR A 226 14.58 22.85 13.05
C THR A 226 15.04 23.12 11.62
N ARG A 227 14.19 22.90 10.61
CA ARG A 227 14.51 23.29 9.22
C ARG A 227 14.30 24.80 9.06
N PRO A 228 15.34 25.60 8.74
CA PRO A 228 15.13 27.00 8.39
C PRO A 228 14.29 27.09 7.11
N PRO A 229 13.33 28.02 7.04
CA PRO A 229 12.45 28.15 5.88
C PRO A 229 13.27 28.55 4.64
N THR A 230 13.23 27.69 3.62
CA THR A 230 13.80 27.97 2.30
C THR A 230 12.92 29.00 1.60
N GLN A 231 13.40 30.24 1.51
CA GLN A 231 12.81 31.26 0.63
C GLN A 231 12.99 30.84 -0.82
N ARG A 232 11.88 30.47 -1.48
CA ARG A 232 11.84 30.37 -2.94
C ARG A 232 11.57 31.76 -3.54
N THR A 233 12.58 32.27 -4.21
CA THR A 233 12.55 33.41 -5.13
C THR A 233 11.54 33.17 -6.25
N GLN A 234 10.65 34.14 -6.48
CA GLN A 234 9.71 34.17 -7.61
C GLN A 234 10.43 34.63 -8.89
N PRO A 235 10.10 34.09 -10.07
CA PRO A 235 10.46 34.71 -11.33
C PRO A 235 9.46 35.82 -11.70
N VAL A 236 10.03 36.97 -12.07
CA VAL A 236 9.35 38.14 -12.63
C VAL A 236 9.01 37.89 -14.11
N ARG A 237 7.78 38.25 -14.52
CA ARG A 237 7.36 38.75 -15.85
C ARG A 237 5.84 38.99 -15.80
N SER A 238 5.34 40.21 -15.59
CA SER A 238 5.18 41.36 -16.50
C SER A 238 4.05 41.22 -17.54
N ALA A 239 3.12 42.20 -17.50
CA ALA A 239 2.14 42.60 -18.52
C ALA A 239 0.99 41.60 -18.82
N GLU A 240 -0.29 41.96 -18.99
CA GLU A 240 -0.96 43.26 -19.17
C GLU A 240 -2.48 43.04 -19.08
N ALA A 241 -3.19 44.05 -18.58
CA ALA A 241 -4.51 44.50 -19.00
C ALA A 241 -5.71 43.50 -19.06
N ARG A 242 -6.67 43.66 -18.15
CA ARG A 242 -7.92 44.44 -18.39
C ARG A 242 -8.92 44.25 -17.25
N ARG A 243 -9.14 45.33 -16.49
CA ARG A 243 -10.40 45.56 -15.77
C ARG A 243 -11.48 45.95 -16.78
N ARG A 244 -12.65 45.30 -16.76
CA ARG A 244 -13.96 45.97 -16.92
C ARG A 244 -15.05 45.20 -16.17
N GLN A 245 -15.79 45.98 -15.39
CA GLN A 245 -17.05 45.64 -14.73
C GLN A 245 -18.12 45.26 -15.75
N ALA A 246 -19.07 44.41 -15.37
CA ALA A 246 -20.49 44.77 -15.39
C ALA A 246 -21.35 43.72 -14.68
N ARG A 247 -22.25 44.24 -13.85
CA ARG A 247 -23.36 43.55 -13.20
C ARG A 247 -24.28 42.90 -14.23
N GLY A 248 -24.69 41.66 -13.97
CA GLY A 248 -25.77 40.98 -14.68
C GLY A 248 -26.51 40.05 -13.72
N ARG A 249 -27.52 40.61 -13.06
CA ARG A 249 -28.41 39.94 -12.11
C ARG A 249 -29.41 39.12 -12.91
N ASN A 250 -29.45 37.80 -12.73
CA ASN A 250 -30.64 36.99 -12.99
C ASN A 250 -30.69 35.80 -12.04
N ARG A 251 -31.74 35.82 -11.23
CA ARG A 251 -32.16 34.77 -10.29
C ARG A 251 -32.84 33.65 -11.07
N ARG A 252 -32.28 32.43 -11.01
CA ARG A 252 -33.00 31.15 -11.10
C ARG A 252 -32.21 30.17 -10.22
N GLY A 253 -32.68 29.94 -8.99
CA GLY A 253 -33.13 28.62 -8.53
C GLY A 253 -31.97 27.86 -7.88
N LEU A 254 -31.78 27.95 -6.55
CA LEU A 254 -32.22 26.91 -5.59
C LEU A 254 -31.69 25.54 -6.04
N LEU A 255 -30.49 25.10 -5.62
CA LEU A 255 -30.28 24.41 -4.35
C LEU A 255 -28.76 24.46 -4.03
N ALA A 256 -28.30 25.43 -3.23
CA ALA A 256 -26.97 25.36 -2.64
C ALA A 256 -27.06 24.46 -1.39
N THR A 257 -27.22 23.15 -1.60
CA THR A 257 -27.04 22.19 -0.52
C THR A 257 -25.56 22.19 -0.19
N VAL A 258 -25.21 22.95 0.85
CA VAL A 258 -23.96 22.78 1.58
C VAL A 258 -24.02 21.37 2.16
N ILE A 259 -23.64 20.36 1.36
CA ILE A 259 -23.20 19.07 1.90
C ILE A 259 -21.80 19.35 2.44
N GLY A 260 -21.74 20.09 3.55
CA GLY A 260 -20.62 19.96 4.44
C GLY A 260 -20.65 18.51 4.87
N ILE A 261 -19.59 17.75 4.59
CA ILE A 261 -19.36 16.44 5.22
C ILE A 261 -19.08 16.74 6.69
N ALA A 262 -20.15 17.07 7.40
CA ALA A 262 -20.19 17.46 8.77
C ALA A 262 -20.53 16.20 9.55
N LEU A 263 -19.50 15.45 9.97
CA LEU A 263 -19.59 14.58 11.14
C LEU A 263 -19.93 15.51 12.32
N ILE A 264 -21.20 15.73 12.61
CA ILE A 264 -21.72 16.50 13.76
C ILE A 264 -22.95 15.74 14.27
N GLY A 265 -23.22 15.56 15.56
CA GLY A 265 -22.73 16.19 16.80
C GLY A 265 -22.97 15.19 17.96
N ALA A 266 -23.24 15.51 19.22
CA ALA A 266 -23.26 16.69 20.08
C ALA A 266 -23.43 16.14 21.53
N GLY A 267 -22.82 16.70 22.58
CA GLY A 267 -23.32 16.48 23.96
C GLY A 267 -22.32 16.42 25.12
N ALA A 268 -22.34 17.50 25.92
CA ALA A 268 -22.27 17.59 27.39
C ALA A 268 -21.03 17.12 28.21
N ALA A 269 -20.62 18.02 29.10
CA ALA A 269 -19.50 17.99 30.02
C ALA A 269 -19.64 16.99 31.20
N THR A 270 -18.51 16.57 31.81
CA THR A 270 -18.04 17.00 33.15
C THR A 270 -16.72 16.31 33.59
N LEU A 271 -15.69 17.12 33.84
CA LEU A 271 -14.84 17.22 35.06
C LEU A 271 -14.18 15.98 35.76
N LEU A 272 -12.86 16.15 35.97
CA LEU A 272 -12.03 15.93 37.19
C LEU A 272 -10.94 14.84 37.20
N TRP A 273 -9.82 15.28 37.79
CA TRP A 273 -8.43 14.81 37.88
C TRP A 273 -8.26 13.68 38.95
N PRO A 274 -7.04 13.32 39.37
CA PRO A 274 -6.06 12.35 38.83
C PRO A 274 -5.86 11.14 39.79
N SER A 275 -4.96 10.20 39.46
CA SER A 275 -3.78 9.89 40.29
C SER A 275 -3.01 8.66 39.82
N SER A 276 -1.70 8.87 39.70
CA SER A 276 -0.57 7.98 39.91
C SER A 276 -0.83 6.56 40.41
N SER A 277 -0.18 5.59 39.75
CA SER A 277 0.34 4.40 40.41
C SER A 277 1.64 3.93 39.77
N GLN A 278 2.56 3.58 40.65
CA GLN A 278 3.95 3.23 40.43
C GLN A 278 4.08 1.96 39.58
N ALA A 279 4.97 1.98 38.60
CA ALA A 279 5.28 0.83 37.77
C ALA A 279 6.23 -0.14 38.51
N THR A 280 5.72 -1.33 38.81
CA THR A 280 6.50 -2.53 39.11
C THR A 280 6.93 -3.22 37.81
N PRO A 281 7.96 -4.10 37.80
CA PRO A 281 8.61 -4.61 36.58
C PRO A 281 7.73 -5.47 35.65
N ALA A 282 6.53 -5.87 36.08
CA ALA A 282 5.54 -6.57 35.25
C ALA A 282 4.86 -5.66 34.20
N ALA A 283 5.13 -4.35 34.23
CA ALA A 283 4.60 -3.39 33.27
C ALA A 283 5.30 -3.42 31.90
N ALA A 284 6.53 -3.95 31.79
CA ALA A 284 7.29 -3.90 30.55
C ALA A 284 6.68 -4.78 29.44
N GLU A 285 6.26 -6.01 29.74
CA GLU A 285 5.60 -6.89 28.76
C GLU A 285 4.20 -6.41 28.38
N LYS A 286 3.41 -5.89 29.35
CA LYS A 286 2.10 -5.28 29.06
C LYS A 286 2.22 -4.00 28.24
N THR A 287 3.25 -3.18 28.48
CA THR A 287 3.45 -1.92 27.72
C THR A 287 3.83 -2.20 26.27
N THR A 288 4.67 -3.20 26.00
CA THR A 288 5.03 -3.56 24.62
C THR A 288 3.84 -4.17 23.85
N GLN A 289 3.03 -5.00 24.51
CA GLN A 289 1.85 -5.59 23.89
C GLN A 289 0.73 -4.56 23.68
N GLN A 290 0.54 -3.64 24.63
CA GLN A 290 -0.47 -2.58 24.57
C GLN A 290 -0.08 -1.46 23.58
N ALA A 291 1.22 -1.18 23.41
CA ALA A 291 1.73 -0.30 22.37
C ALA A 291 1.58 -0.93 20.97
N ALA A 292 1.94 -2.20 20.80
CA ALA A 292 1.75 -2.92 19.54
C ALA A 292 0.27 -3.03 19.14
N THR A 293 -0.64 -3.25 20.09
CA THR A 293 -2.09 -3.24 19.83
C THR A 293 -2.60 -1.83 19.48
N ARG A 294 -2.07 -0.78 20.12
CA ARG A 294 -2.41 0.63 19.79
C ARG A 294 -1.99 0.97 18.36
N ASP A 295 -0.82 0.53 17.92
CA ASP A 295 -0.32 0.79 16.57
C ASP A 295 -1.14 0.06 15.49
N VAL A 296 -1.51 -1.21 15.74
CA VAL A 296 -2.36 -1.99 14.84
C VAL A 296 -3.77 -1.38 14.70
N LEU A 297 -4.36 -0.93 15.81
CA LEU A 297 -5.68 -0.30 15.81
C LEU A 297 -5.65 1.05 15.09
N ALA A 298 -4.61 1.85 15.31
CA ALA A 298 -4.43 3.13 14.62
C ALA A 298 -4.30 2.96 13.11
N ASP A 299 -3.55 1.95 12.67
CA ASP A 299 -3.39 1.64 11.25
C ASP A 299 -4.69 1.15 10.61
N HIS A 300 -5.48 0.34 11.32
CA HIS A 300 -6.78 -0.12 10.84
C HIS A 300 -7.74 1.06 10.63
N VAL A 301 -7.81 1.99 11.58
CA VAL A 301 -8.69 3.16 11.47
C VAL A 301 -8.28 4.09 10.32
N ARG A 302 -6.97 4.26 10.10
CA ARG A 302 -6.44 4.99 8.93
C ARG A 302 -6.84 4.32 7.62
N ALA A 303 -6.76 3.00 7.56
CA ALA A 303 -7.15 2.24 6.37
C ALA A 303 -8.65 2.40 6.09
N LEU A 304 -9.52 2.23 7.10
CA LEU A 304 -10.97 2.43 6.96
C LEU A 304 -11.33 3.81 6.40
N ILE A 305 -10.71 4.87 6.94
CA ILE A 305 -10.95 6.24 6.47
C ILE A 305 -10.47 6.44 5.02
N THR A 306 -9.31 5.90 4.68
CA THR A 306 -8.74 5.98 3.32
C THR A 306 -9.61 5.25 2.30
N ASP A 307 -10.06 4.03 2.65
CA ASP A 307 -10.91 3.22 1.79
C ASP A 307 -12.29 3.84 1.62
N ARG A 308 -12.83 4.47 2.68
CA ARG A 308 -14.10 5.21 2.63
C ARG A 308 -14.03 6.38 1.68
N ASP A 309 -12.99 7.22 1.79
CA ASP A 309 -12.80 8.37 0.87
C ASP A 309 -12.72 7.89 -0.58
N ALA A 310 -12.00 6.80 -0.82
CA ALA A 310 -11.82 6.25 -2.15
C ALA A 310 -13.10 5.58 -2.68
N ALA A 311 -13.93 4.99 -1.82
CA ALA A 311 -15.24 4.46 -2.18
C ALA A 311 -16.22 5.59 -2.57
N LEU A 312 -16.27 6.67 -1.78
CA LEU A 312 -17.09 7.85 -2.05
C LEU A 312 -16.67 8.56 -3.33
N ALA A 313 -15.36 8.79 -3.54
CA ALA A 313 -14.84 9.42 -4.76
C ALA A 313 -15.18 8.64 -6.04
N ARG A 314 -15.27 7.31 -5.95
CA ARG A 314 -15.60 6.43 -7.08
C ARG A 314 -17.09 6.08 -7.18
N GLY A 315 -17.93 6.54 -6.25
CA GLY A 315 -19.33 6.12 -6.17
C GLY A 315 -19.51 4.60 -5.96
N ASN A 316 -18.53 3.94 -5.33
CA ASN A 316 -18.56 2.48 -5.14
C ASN A 316 -19.32 2.12 -3.86
N ARG A 317 -20.61 1.83 -4.00
CA ARG A 317 -21.50 1.50 -2.88
C ARG A 317 -21.17 0.17 -2.21
N GLU A 318 -20.74 -0.82 -2.98
CA GLU A 318 -20.41 -2.14 -2.44
C GLU A 318 -19.19 -2.06 -1.51
N LYS A 319 -18.15 -1.33 -1.93
CA LYS A 319 -16.98 -1.09 -1.08
C LYS A 319 -17.33 -0.26 0.15
N LEU A 320 -18.17 0.76 0.01
CA LEU A 320 -18.61 1.58 1.14
C LEU A 320 -19.40 0.74 2.17
N ALA A 321 -20.27 -0.14 1.68
CA ALA A 321 -21.04 -1.10 2.48
C ALA A 321 -20.16 -2.12 3.23
N ALA A 322 -19.00 -2.50 2.67
CA ALA A 322 -18.08 -3.44 3.30
C ALA A 322 -17.26 -2.85 4.45
N LEU A 323 -17.16 -1.51 4.53
CA LEU A 323 -16.39 -0.80 5.58
C LEU A 323 -17.20 -0.56 6.85
N THR A 324 -18.52 -0.63 6.75
CA THR A 324 -19.47 -0.39 7.83
C THR A 324 -20.18 -1.69 8.22
N ALA A 325 -20.50 -1.85 9.50
CA ALA A 325 -21.20 -3.03 9.97
C ALA A 325 -22.63 -3.08 9.38
N PRO A 326 -23.16 -4.26 9.04
CA PRO A 326 -24.57 -4.40 8.64
C PRO A 326 -25.50 -3.79 9.70
N ASP A 327 -26.57 -3.15 9.25
CA ASP A 327 -27.60 -2.53 10.10
C ASP A 327 -27.08 -1.52 11.13
N SER A 328 -25.93 -0.89 10.85
CA SER A 328 -25.31 0.09 11.75
C SER A 328 -25.64 1.54 11.39
N PRO A 329 -25.60 2.48 12.36
CA PRO A 329 -25.75 3.90 12.09
C PRO A 329 -24.78 4.42 11.02
N ALA A 330 -23.50 3.99 11.09
CA ALA A 330 -22.50 4.40 10.11
C ALA A 330 -22.85 3.92 8.68
N ARG A 331 -23.42 2.72 8.55
CA ARG A 331 -23.91 2.19 7.26
C ARG A 331 -25.03 3.05 6.69
N ALA A 332 -26.01 3.41 7.53
CA ALA A 332 -27.13 4.24 7.10
C ALA A 332 -26.71 5.65 6.67
N GLU A 333 -25.76 6.27 7.38
CA GLU A 333 -25.20 7.58 7.02
C GLU A 333 -24.42 7.55 5.71
N ASP A 334 -23.58 6.52 5.52
CA ASP A 334 -22.81 6.35 4.29
C ASP A 334 -23.72 6.08 3.08
N ASP A 335 -24.77 5.27 3.25
CA ASP A 335 -25.75 5.03 2.20
C ASP A 335 -26.54 6.31 1.86
N ALA A 336 -26.97 7.09 2.86
CA ALA A 336 -27.66 8.36 2.64
C ALA A 336 -26.76 9.40 1.94
N LEU A 337 -25.47 9.46 2.30
CA LEU A 337 -24.51 10.34 1.63
C LEU A 337 -24.29 9.91 0.17
N ALA A 338 -24.09 8.62 -0.08
CA ALA A 338 -23.92 8.11 -1.43
C ALA A 338 -25.18 8.32 -2.30
N ASP A 339 -26.38 8.21 -1.71
CA ASP A 339 -27.65 8.53 -2.39
C ASP A 339 -27.76 10.02 -2.72
N ALA A 340 -27.39 10.90 -1.79
CA ALA A 340 -27.40 12.34 -2.03
C ALA A 340 -26.41 12.75 -3.15
N LEU A 341 -25.20 12.15 -3.17
CA LEU A 341 -24.22 12.38 -4.22
C LEU A 341 -24.73 11.88 -5.59
N ALA A 342 -25.31 10.68 -5.63
CA ALA A 342 -25.85 10.11 -6.86
C ALA A 342 -27.07 10.89 -7.39
N ALA A 343 -28.02 11.25 -6.52
CA ALA A 343 -29.21 12.01 -6.88
C ALA A 343 -28.87 13.40 -7.43
N ALA A 344 -27.77 13.99 -6.95
CA ALA A 344 -27.28 15.29 -7.41
C ALA A 344 -26.27 15.20 -8.58
N ASP A 345 -25.91 14.01 -9.05
CA ASP A 345 -24.85 13.76 -10.03
C ASP A 345 -23.51 14.43 -9.65
N ILE A 346 -23.14 14.30 -8.38
CA ILE A 346 -21.93 14.90 -7.80
C ILE A 346 -20.83 13.84 -7.70
N ARG A 347 -19.69 14.14 -8.33
CA ARG A 347 -18.42 13.40 -8.19
C ARG A 347 -17.46 14.15 -7.28
N LEU A 348 -16.73 13.41 -6.45
CA LEU A 348 -15.71 13.96 -5.56
C LEU A 348 -14.32 13.59 -6.12
N GLU A 349 -13.52 14.59 -6.44
CA GLU A 349 -12.17 14.42 -6.98
C GLU A 349 -11.14 14.88 -5.95
N GLY A 350 -10.15 14.02 -5.64
CA GLY A 350 -9.11 14.33 -4.66
C GLY A 350 -9.58 14.34 -3.20
N LEU A 351 -10.72 13.70 -2.89
CA LEU A 351 -11.18 13.53 -1.52
C LEU A 351 -10.14 12.76 -0.70
N ALA A 352 -9.66 13.39 0.37
CA ALA A 352 -8.71 12.78 1.30
C ALA A 352 -8.91 13.34 2.71
N THR A 353 -8.90 12.45 3.70
CA THR A 353 -9.05 12.76 5.11
C THR A 353 -7.73 12.45 5.81
N LYS A 354 -7.10 13.48 6.37
CA LYS A 354 -5.89 13.32 7.18
C LYS A 354 -6.29 12.80 8.55
N VAL A 355 -5.66 11.71 8.97
CA VAL A 355 -5.87 11.09 10.27
C VAL A 355 -4.67 11.41 11.17
N GLY A 356 -4.95 12.03 12.31
CA GLY A 356 -3.99 12.35 13.35
C GLY A 356 -3.81 11.20 14.32
N GLU A 357 -3.69 11.54 15.61
CA GLU A 357 -3.57 10.55 16.67
C GLU A 357 -4.87 9.74 16.81
N VAL A 358 -4.71 8.43 17.02
CA VAL A 358 -5.79 7.48 17.34
C VAL A 358 -5.58 7.03 18.78
N VAL A 359 -6.57 7.33 19.63
CA VAL A 359 -6.53 7.01 21.05
C VAL A 359 -7.65 6.02 21.35
N ARG A 360 -7.32 4.84 21.86
CA ARG A 360 -8.32 3.88 22.32
C ARG A 360 -8.97 4.39 23.61
N GLU A 361 -10.30 4.38 23.66
CA GLU A 361 -11.05 4.69 24.87
C GLU A 361 -11.13 3.44 25.77
N PRO A 362 -10.99 3.59 27.10
CA PRO A 362 -10.92 2.45 28.02
C PRO A 362 -12.26 1.71 28.17
N ASP A 363 -13.38 2.41 28.02
CA ASP A 363 -14.73 1.85 28.18
C ASP A 363 -15.47 1.80 26.84
N ALA A 364 -15.43 0.64 26.19
CA ALA A 364 -16.23 0.37 25.00
C ALA A 364 -17.53 -0.34 25.39
N PRO A 365 -18.71 0.22 25.09
CA PRO A 365 -19.96 -0.51 25.29
C PRO A 365 -20.01 -1.76 24.40
N ASP A 366 -20.56 -2.85 24.95
CA ASP A 366 -20.88 -4.11 24.26
C ASP A 366 -19.69 -4.88 23.66
N GLY A 367 -18.49 -4.76 24.23
CA GLY A 367 -17.31 -5.53 23.79
C GLY A 367 -16.75 -5.08 22.43
N GLY A 368 -17.20 -3.93 21.91
CA GLY A 368 -16.62 -3.28 20.74
C GLY A 368 -15.28 -2.59 21.04
N VAL A 369 -14.75 -1.87 20.06
CA VAL A 369 -13.55 -1.03 20.24
C VAL A 369 -13.90 0.40 19.92
N VAL A 370 -13.76 1.28 20.90
CA VAL A 370 -14.00 2.72 20.75
C VAL A 370 -12.66 3.43 20.64
N VAL A 371 -12.53 4.29 19.63
CA VAL A 371 -11.35 5.13 19.42
C VAL A 371 -11.74 6.59 19.24
N SER A 372 -11.00 7.49 19.87
CA SER A 372 -11.02 8.93 19.58
C SER A 372 -9.93 9.25 18.57
N VAL A 373 -10.30 9.94 17.49
CA VAL A 373 -9.42 10.19 16.33
C VAL A 373 -9.53 11.63 15.89
N HIS A 374 -8.39 12.31 15.77
CA HIS A 374 -8.37 13.63 15.16
C HIS A 374 -8.35 13.50 13.63
N VAL A 375 -9.37 14.02 12.96
CA VAL A 375 -9.51 13.96 11.49
C VAL A 375 -9.58 15.36 10.89
N GLN A 376 -8.95 15.53 9.73
CA GLN A 376 -9.01 16.77 8.97
C GLN A 376 -9.26 16.48 7.49
N GLN A 377 -10.44 16.86 7.00
CA GLN A 377 -10.73 16.80 5.56
C GLN A 377 -9.82 17.77 4.81
N GLN A 378 -9.04 17.26 3.87
CA GLN A 378 -8.20 18.08 3.00
C GLN A 378 -9.04 18.77 1.92
N ALA A 379 -8.45 19.75 1.24
CA ALA A 379 -9.11 20.38 0.10
C ALA A 379 -9.36 19.34 -1.00
N TYR A 380 -10.53 19.41 -1.64
CA TYR A 380 -10.94 18.51 -2.71
C TYR A 380 -11.81 19.24 -3.72
N ARG A 381 -12.15 18.59 -4.84
CA ARG A 381 -13.01 19.16 -5.88
C ARG A 381 -14.34 18.44 -5.93
N ARG A 382 -15.42 19.21 -6.00
CA ARG A 382 -16.78 18.71 -6.16
C ARG A 382 -17.25 19.02 -7.58
N CYS A 383 -17.49 18.00 -8.38
CA CYS A 383 -17.83 18.13 -9.78
C CYS A 383 -19.26 17.68 -10.04
N GLN A 384 -20.06 18.52 -10.70
CA GLN A 384 -21.39 18.20 -11.20
C GLN A 384 -21.38 18.39 -12.73
N GLY A 385 -21.49 17.30 -13.48
CA GLY A 385 -21.21 17.30 -14.92
C GLY A 385 -19.80 17.84 -15.24
N SER A 386 -19.73 18.95 -15.98
CA SER A 386 -18.47 19.63 -16.35
C SER A 386 -18.03 20.74 -15.39
N THR A 387 -18.86 21.09 -14.40
CA THR A 387 -18.60 22.18 -13.47
C THR A 387 -17.97 21.61 -12.22
N CYS A 388 -16.78 22.08 -11.84
CA CYS A 388 -16.10 21.67 -10.62
C CYS A 388 -15.86 22.88 -9.72
N GLU A 389 -16.18 22.71 -8.44
CA GLU A 389 -15.94 23.69 -7.38
C GLU A 389 -14.85 23.17 -6.45
N ASP A 390 -13.88 24.02 -6.11
CA ASP A 390 -12.86 23.68 -5.12
C ASP A 390 -13.45 23.86 -3.71
N VAL A 391 -13.46 22.78 -2.94
CA VAL A 391 -13.86 22.77 -1.55
C VAL A 391 -12.60 22.92 -0.69
N PRO A 392 -12.48 23.98 0.12
CA PRO A 392 -11.30 24.18 0.96
C PRO A 392 -11.20 23.10 2.04
N ALA A 393 -9.98 22.88 2.53
CA ALA A 393 -9.74 22.00 3.67
C ALA A 393 -10.56 22.46 4.88
N GLN A 394 -11.19 21.52 5.56
CA GLN A 394 -11.97 21.82 6.76
C GLN A 394 -11.06 21.86 7.99
N PRO A 395 -11.46 22.59 9.05
CA PRO A 395 -10.77 22.51 10.34
C PRO A 395 -10.72 21.06 10.83
N GLY A 396 -9.60 20.69 11.46
CA GLY A 396 -9.48 19.39 12.11
C GLY A 396 -10.45 19.29 13.29
N ARG A 397 -11.06 18.12 13.48
CA ARG A 397 -11.94 17.82 14.59
C ARG A 397 -11.67 16.43 15.15
N THR A 398 -11.99 16.22 16.41
CA THR A 398 -11.90 14.89 17.02
C THR A 398 -13.25 14.19 16.88
N VAL A 399 -13.21 12.95 16.43
CA VAL A 399 -14.38 12.08 16.29
C VAL A 399 -14.15 10.78 17.05
N ARG A 400 -15.21 10.26 17.65
CA ARG A 400 -15.25 8.96 18.28
C ARG A 400 -15.77 7.94 17.27
N ILE A 401 -15.03 6.87 17.05
CA ILE A 401 -15.39 5.79 16.13
C ILE A 401 -15.57 4.52 16.94
N THR A 402 -16.74 3.89 16.80
CA THR A 402 -17.01 2.57 17.39
C THR A 402 -16.84 1.50 16.33
N LEU A 403 -15.97 0.53 16.59
CA LEU A 403 -15.73 -0.64 15.74
C LEU A 403 -16.38 -1.88 16.34
N THR A 404 -16.81 -2.79 15.48
CA THR A 404 -17.30 -4.14 15.87
C THR A 404 -16.22 -5.05 16.47
N GLY A 405 -14.96 -4.62 16.46
CA GLY A 405 -13.80 -5.29 17.05
C GLY A 405 -12.49 -4.58 16.66
N GLU A 406 -11.33 -5.05 17.12
CA GLU A 406 -10.03 -4.38 16.88
C GLU A 406 -9.64 -4.27 15.39
N ARG A 407 -10.24 -5.10 14.53
CA ARG A 407 -10.14 -5.02 13.06
C ARG A 407 -11.51 -5.08 12.39
N GLY A 408 -12.55 -4.71 13.12
CA GLY A 408 -13.93 -4.77 12.68
C GLY A 408 -14.33 -3.62 11.78
N ALA A 409 -15.52 -3.73 11.20
CA ALA A 409 -16.16 -2.65 10.46
C ALA A 409 -16.65 -1.53 11.40
N VAL A 410 -16.83 -0.33 10.86
CA VAL A 410 -17.34 0.84 11.59
C VAL A 410 -18.81 0.65 11.93
N ARG A 411 -19.16 0.81 13.20
CA ARG A 411 -20.54 0.73 13.71
C ARG A 411 -21.16 2.13 13.86
N SER A 412 -20.44 3.07 14.48
CA SER A 412 -20.89 4.47 14.64
C SER A 412 -19.72 5.43 14.56
N ILE A 413 -20.02 6.68 14.21
CA ILE A 413 -19.09 7.80 14.26
C ILE A 413 -19.79 8.97 14.96
N ASP A 414 -19.26 9.39 16.10
CA ASP A 414 -19.84 10.43 16.96
C ASP A 414 -18.85 11.59 17.08
N ALA A 415 -19.32 12.83 17.24
CA ALA A 415 -18.41 13.94 17.55
C ALA A 415 -17.87 13.77 18.98
N SER A 416 -16.55 13.85 19.16
CA SER A 416 -15.99 13.96 20.50
C SER A 416 -16.30 15.37 21.01
N GLY A 417 -17.07 15.45 22.09
CA GLY A 417 -17.54 16.71 22.69
C GLY A 417 -16.41 17.62 23.17
#